data_AF-A0A2X3CWU4-F1
#
_entry.id   AF-A0A2X3CWU4-F1
#
_cell.length_a   1.000
_cell.length_b   1.000
_cell.length_c   1.000
_cell.angle_alpha   90.00
_cell.angle_beta   90.00
_cell.angle_gamma   90.00
#
_symmetry.space_group_name_H-M   'P 1'
#
loop_
_entity.id
_entity.type
_entity.pdbx_description
1 polymer ?
#
loop_
_entity_poly.entity_id
_entity_poly.type
_entity_poly.pdbx_seq_one_letter_code
_entity_poly.pdbx_strand_id
1 'polypeptide(L)' 'MPVNDDLSAFHRQLRRTADHVISAGSDDKRRRYFTQLLAELDVYQEKLRVWEASPQVTEPVRRLVEMLHKYQHVLTSS' A
#
# COMPACT_ATOMS: atom_id res chain seq x y z
N MET A 1 -22.95 10.67 -6.88
CA MET A 1 -21.73 11.51 -6.92
C MET A 1 -20.55 10.59 -6.71
N PRO A 2 -19.64 10.37 -7.68
CA PRO A 2 -18.53 9.43 -7.48
C PRO A 2 -17.44 10.15 -6.68
N VAL A 3 -17.60 10.20 -5.37
CA VAL A 3 -16.61 10.77 -4.44
C VAL A 3 -15.32 9.92 -4.39
N ASN A 4 -15.30 8.74 -5.02
CA ASN A 4 -14.30 7.72 -4.71
C ASN A 4 -13.76 6.93 -5.91
N ASP A 5 -14.00 7.32 -7.17
CA ASP A 5 -13.54 6.51 -8.32
C ASP A 5 -12.01 6.47 -8.41
N ASP A 6 -11.33 7.59 -8.17
CA ASP A 6 -9.87 7.68 -8.13
C ASP A 6 -9.28 6.90 -6.96
N LEU A 7 -9.86 7.05 -5.77
CA LEU A 7 -9.45 6.31 -4.57
C LEU A 7 -9.73 4.81 -4.72
N SER A 8 -10.85 4.42 -5.34
CA SER A 8 -11.18 3.02 -5.63
C SER A 8 -10.30 2.43 -6.72
N ALA A 9 -9.90 3.23 -7.72
CA ALA A 9 -8.90 2.84 -8.71
C ALA A 9 -7.54 2.65 -8.04
N PHE A 10 -7.15 3.56 -7.15
CA PHE A 10 -5.90 3.46 -6.38
C PHE A 10 -5.90 2.25 -5.44
N HIS A 11 -7.02 1.97 -4.77
CA HIS A 11 -7.18 0.78 -3.95
C HIS A 11 -7.03 -0.51 -4.76
N ARG A 12 -7.58 -0.54 -5.99
CA ARG A 12 -7.37 -1.66 -6.92
C ARG A 12 -5.92 -1.80 -7.35
N GLN A 13 -5.21 -0.69 -7.58
CA GLN A 13 -3.77 -0.72 -7.87
C GLN A 13 -2.99 -1.29 -6.69
N LEU A 14 -3.21 -0.79 -5.48
CA LEU A 14 -2.58 -1.31 -4.25
C LEU A 14 -2.78 -2.81 -4.10
N ARG A 15 -4.01 -3.29 -4.33
CA ARG A 15 -4.33 -4.72 -4.27
C ARG A 15 -3.51 -5.53 -5.27
N ARG A 16 -3.40 -5.07 -6.53
CA ARG A 16 -2.59 -5.73 -7.57
C ARG A 16 -1.11 -5.77 -7.19
N THR A 17 -0.56 -4.67 -6.67
CA THR A 17 0.84 -4.62 -6.24
C THR A 17 1.09 -5.57 -5.08
N ALA A 18 0.17 -5.65 -4.10
CA ALA A 18 0.24 -6.62 -3.01
C ALA A 18 0.18 -8.07 -3.51
N ASP A 19 -0.70 -8.38 -4.47
CA ASP A 19 -0.76 -9.71 -5.09
C ASP A 19 0.55 -10.06 -5.82
N HIS A 20 1.24 -9.08 -6.41
CA HIS A 20 2.59 -9.25 -6.99
C HIS A 20 3.68 -9.49 -5.95
N VAL A 21 3.60 -8.89 -4.75
CA VAL A 21 4.51 -9.21 -3.63
C VAL A 21 4.37 -10.68 -3.23
N ILE A 22 3.13 -11.16 -3.09
CA ILE A 22 2.83 -12.53 -2.63
C ILE A 22 3.22 -13.57 -3.68
N SER A 23 2.95 -13.29 -4.96
CA SER A 23 3.21 -14.21 -6.08
C SER A 23 4.64 -14.14 -6.63
N ALA A 24 5.51 -13.29 -6.08
CA ALA A 24 6.87 -13.14 -6.57
C ALA A 24 7.69 -14.43 -6.37
N GLY A 25 8.08 -15.05 -7.49
CA GLY A 25 8.92 -16.26 -7.50
C GLY A 25 10.41 -16.03 -7.24
N SER A 26 10.84 -14.79 -6.98
CA SER A 26 12.22 -14.48 -6.58
C SER A 26 12.26 -13.33 -5.58
N ASP A 27 13.30 -13.34 -4.74
CA ASP A 27 13.47 -12.38 -3.66
C ASP A 27 13.67 -10.96 -4.18
N ASP A 28 14.39 -10.78 -5.28
CA ASP A 28 14.55 -9.48 -5.94
C ASP A 28 13.22 -8.90 -6.44
N LYS A 29 12.35 -9.76 -7.02
CA LYS A 29 11.02 -9.33 -7.46
C LYS A 29 10.14 -8.99 -6.26
N ARG A 30 10.18 -9.81 -5.22
CA ARG A 30 9.44 -9.57 -3.97
C ARG A 30 9.85 -8.23 -3.36
N ARG A 31 11.15 -7.98 -3.23
CA ARG A 31 11.74 -6.72 -2.74
C ARG A 31 11.31 -5.53 -3.60
N ARG A 32 11.38 -5.64 -4.92
CA ARG A 32 10.92 -4.58 -5.84
C ARG A 32 9.43 -4.24 -5.65
N TYR A 33 8.55 -5.25 -5.70
CA TYR A 33 7.11 -5.02 -5.53
C TYR A 33 6.76 -4.54 -4.12
N PHE A 34 7.51 -4.98 -3.11
CA PHE A 34 7.30 -4.55 -1.74
C PHE A 34 7.66 -3.07 -1.55
N THR A 35 8.80 -2.62 -2.09
CA THR A 35 9.17 -1.20 -2.10
C THR A 35 8.14 -0.37 -2.88
N GLN A 36 7.65 -0.88 -4.01
CA GLN A 36 6.59 -0.21 -4.77
C GLN A 36 5.29 -0.10 -3.94
N LEU A 37 4.89 -1.17 -3.25
CA LEU A 37 3.69 -1.18 -2.42
C LEU A 37 3.75 -0.13 -1.30
N LEU A 38 4.91 0.01 -0.64
CA LEU A 38 5.12 1.04 0.39
C LEU A 38 4.96 2.45 -0.19
N ALA A 39 5.61 2.74 -1.32
CA ALA A 39 5.49 4.03 -1.97
C ALA A 39 4.05 4.35 -2.42
N GLU A 40 3.32 3.35 -2.94
CA GLU A 40 1.90 3.50 -3.28
C GLU A 40 1.05 3.77 -2.03
N LEU A 41 1.31 3.09 -0.91
CA LEU A 41 0.58 3.32 0.33
C LEU A 41 0.79 4.72 0.90
N ASP A 42 1.99 5.29 0.79
CA ASP A 42 2.26 6.68 1.19
C ASP A 42 1.42 7.67 0.39
N VAL A 43 1.35 7.48 -0.94
CA VAL A 43 0.50 8.29 -1.81
C VAL A 43 -0.98 8.11 -1.47
N TYR A 44 -1.41 6.89 -1.15
CA TYR A 44 -2.79 6.62 -0.77
C TYR A 44 -3.17 7.31 0.55
N GLN A 45 -2.30 7.29 1.54
CA GLN A 45 -2.51 8.01 2.80
C GLN A 45 -2.65 9.52 2.58
N GLU A 46 -1.81 10.10 1.73
CA GLU A 46 -1.90 11.52 1.36
C GLU A 46 -3.23 11.83 0.67
N LYS A 47 -3.66 10.98 -0.27
CA LYS A 47 -4.96 11.11 -0.92
C LYS A 47 -6.10 11.01 0.09
N LEU A 48 -6.10 10.03 0.99
CA LEU A 48 -7.14 9.92 2.01
C LEU A 48 -7.20 11.18 2.90
N ARG A 49 -6.06 11.80 3.21
CA ARG A 49 -6.00 13.06 3.97
C ARG A 49 -6.59 14.23 3.19
N VAL A 50 -6.18 14.42 1.93
CA VAL A 50 -6.66 15.52 1.06
C VAL A 50 -8.17 15.44 0.83
N TRP A 51 -8.70 14.22 0.75
CA TRP A 51 -10.12 13.97 0.53
C TRP A 51 -10.93 13.88 1.83
N GLU A 52 -10.31 14.20 2.98
CA GLU A 52 -10.93 14.18 4.31
C GLU A 52 -11.67 12.86 4.59
N ALA A 53 -11.08 11.75 4.15
CA ALA A 53 -11.66 10.43 4.32
C ALA A 53 -11.87 10.11 5.81
N SER A 54 -12.94 9.38 6.10
CA SER A 54 -13.31 9.03 7.48
C SER A 54 -12.15 8.34 8.22
N PRO A 55 -11.97 8.61 9.53
CA PRO A 55 -11.04 7.89 10.41
C PRO A 55 -11.17 6.36 10.33
N GLN A 56 -12.37 5.86 10.02
CA GLN A 56 -12.62 4.43 9.83
C GLN A 56 -11.81 3.82 8.67
N VAL A 57 -11.39 4.64 7.71
CA VAL A 57 -10.60 4.24 6.53
C VAL A 57 -9.13 4.63 6.69
N THR A 58 -8.82 5.81 7.24
CA THR A 58 -7.43 6.27 7.40
C THR A 58 -6.67 5.49 8.47
N GLU A 59 -7.30 5.15 9.61
CA GLU A 59 -6.56 4.55 10.73
C GLU A 59 -6.13 3.10 10.49
N PRO A 60 -6.93 2.25 9.81
CA PRO A 60 -6.45 0.94 9.38
C PRO A 60 -5.30 1.01 8.38
N VAL A 61 -5.36 1.94 7.42
CA VAL A 61 -4.32 2.11 6.39
C VAL A 61 -3.02 2.57 7.03
N ARG A 62 -3.08 3.55 7.93
CA ARG A 62 -1.90 4.04 8.67
C ARG A 62 -1.23 2.93 9.48
N ARG A 63 -2.01 2.16 10.25
CA ARG A 63 -1.49 1.02 11.02
C ARG A 63 -0.85 -0.05 10.12
N LEU A 64 -1.45 -0.32 8.95
CA LEU A 64 -0.88 -1.25 7.98
C LEU A 64 0.48 -0.76 7.47
N VAL A 65 0.59 0.53 7.12
CA VAL A 65 1.85 1.12 6.62
C VAL A 65 2.94 1.09 7.68
N GLU A 66 2.61 1.48 8.91
CA GLU A 66 3.52 1.40 10.06
C GLU A 66 4.04 -0.03 10.27
N MET A 67 3.16 -1.03 10.17
CA MET A 67 3.56 -2.44 10.25
C MET A 67 4.46 -2.85 9.08
N LEU A 68 4.10 -2.52 7.84
CA LEU A 68 4.87 -2.92 6.66
C LEU A 68 6.27 -2.30 6.67
N HIS A 69 6.42 -1.04 7.08
CA HIS A 69 7.75 -0.44 7.27
C HIS A 69 8.58 -1.17 8.32
N LYS A 70 7.97 -1.58 9.44
CA LYS A 70 8.67 -2.36 10.46
C LYS A 70 9.20 -3.69 9.92
N TYR A 71 8.45 -4.34 9.03
CA TYR A 71 8.84 -5.62 8.42
C TYR A 71 9.66 -5.46 7.14
N GLN A 72 9.86 -4.24 6.65
CA GLN A 72 10.64 -3.99 5.43
C GLN A 72 12.01 -4.64 5.51
N HIS A 73 12.75 -4.38 6.60
CA HIS A 73 14.08 -4.97 6.80
C HIS A 73 14.05 -6.50 6.87
N VAL A 74 13.00 -7.12 7.39
CA VAL A 74 12.88 -8.58 7.45
C VAL A 74 12.65 -9.17 6.06
N LEU A 75 11.83 -8.50 5.24
CA LEU A 75 11.45 -8.98 3.91
C LEU A 75 12.47 -8.64 2.81
N THR A 76 13.32 -7.62 3.03
CA THR A 76 14.34 -7.19 2.08
C THR A 76 15.75 -7.67 2.41
N SER A 77 15.98 -8.42 3.50
CA SER A 77 17.31 -8.92 3.89
C SER A 77 17.56 -10.38 3.53
N SER A 78 16.80 -10.94 2.58
CA SER A 78 17.05 -12.26 1.98
C SER A 78 17.85 -12.15 0.68
#